data_AF-A0A9P9Q5N8-F1
#
_entry.id   AF-A0A9P9Q5N8-F1
#
_cell.length_a   1.000
_cell.length_b   1.000
_cell.length_c   1.000
_cell.angle_alpha   90.00
_cell.angle_beta   90.00
_cell.angle_gamma   90.00
#
_symmetry.space_group_name_H-M   'P 1'
#
loop_
_entity.id
_entity.type
_entity.pdbx_description
1 polymer ?
#
loop_
_entity_poly.entity_id
_entity_poly.type
_entity_poly.pdbx_seq_one_letter_code
_entity_poly.pdbx_strand_id
1 'polypeptide(L)'
;MLLLTLDPSPSDILIHLNPLLQRLNDLETSLRSRCQWHPPPHPPKSPEYSIIDIADLSSAISLLEDIARHSSSQPISPQPAFSKFEWIWDPAWKEFYASTEEGQIYLSRWNLDGGEGVWRHASSSNANGFGAGVGIGGPDEAAELLGSWEDWEWDALWKEWYLNVSDEGQCRVYASKWELRANGQWVYVGRMGGS
;
A
#
# COMPACT_ATOMS: atom_id res chain seq x y z
N MET A 1 47.56 41.88 12.48
CA MET A 1 46.11 41.76 12.21
C MET A 1 45.92 40.44 11.48
N LEU A 2 45.40 39.41 12.16
CA LEU A 2 45.10 38.12 11.55
C LEU A 2 43.65 38.18 11.05
N LEU A 3 43.47 38.17 9.73
CA LEU A 3 42.17 37.96 9.10
C LEU A 3 41.85 36.47 9.25
N LEU A 4 40.99 36.14 10.22
CA LEU A 4 40.34 34.83 10.30
C LEU A 4 39.28 34.80 9.20
N THR A 5 39.61 34.17 8.08
CA THR A 5 38.62 33.76 7.07
C THR A 5 37.75 32.67 7.67
N LEU A 6 36.44 32.93 7.78
CA LEU A 6 35.42 31.98 8.23
C LEU A 6 34.95 31.03 7.10
N ASP A 7 35.48 31.19 5.89
CA ASP A 7 35.16 30.29 4.78
C ASP A 7 36.04 29.03 4.88
N PRO A 8 35.43 27.83 5.02
CA PRO A 8 36.18 26.59 4.91
C PRO A 8 36.84 26.52 3.53
N SER A 9 38.06 25.98 3.45
CA SER A 9 38.72 25.87 2.15
C SER A 9 37.87 24.95 1.25
N PRO A 10 37.83 25.18 -0.08
CA PRO A 10 37.10 24.31 -1.00
C PRO A 10 37.48 22.83 -0.84
N SER A 11 38.74 22.57 -0.49
CA SER A 11 39.28 21.26 -0.13
C SER A 11 38.61 20.64 1.10
N ASP A 12 38.36 21.42 2.16
CA ASP A 12 37.69 20.93 3.38
C ASP A 12 36.22 20.58 3.12
N ILE A 13 35.55 21.36 2.27
CA ILE A 13 34.17 21.08 1.84
C ILE A 13 34.11 19.76 1.04
N LEU A 14 35.05 19.56 0.11
CA LEU A 14 35.12 18.35 -0.71
C LEU A 14 35.39 17.08 0.11
N ILE A 15 36.18 17.17 1.19
CA ILE A 15 36.43 16.06 2.11
C ILE A 15 35.13 15.56 2.74
N HIS A 16 34.19 16.45 3.03
CA HIS A 16 32.91 16.09 3.63
C HIS A 16 31.83 15.72 2.60
N LEU A 17 31.87 16.28 1.39
CA LEU A 17 30.88 15.98 0.34
C LEU A 17 31.14 14.66 -0.39
N ASN A 18 32.40 14.29 -0.63
CA ASN A 18 32.73 13.07 -1.38
C ASN A 18 32.14 11.78 -0.75
N PRO A 19 32.23 11.57 0.58
CA PRO A 19 31.59 10.41 1.21
C PRO A 19 30.07 10.39 1.07
N LEU A 20 29.42 11.57 1.14
CA LEU A 20 27.96 11.68 0.98
C LEU A 20 27.53 11.36 -0.46
N LEU A 21 28.30 11.83 -1.45
CA LEU A 21 28.06 11.52 -2.86
C LEU A 21 28.23 10.03 -3.14
N GLN A 22 29.23 9.38 -2.53
CA GLN A 22 29.41 7.94 -2.63
C GLN A 22 28.23 7.18 -2.04
N ARG A 23 27.75 7.54 -0.84
CA ARG A 23 26.56 6.93 -0.23
C ARG A 23 25.31 7.06 -1.11
N LEU A 24 25.11 8.22 -1.73
CA LEU A 24 24.01 8.44 -2.67
C LEU A 24 24.11 7.54 -3.91
N ASN A 25 25.31 7.38 -4.48
CA ASN A 25 25.54 6.49 -5.62
C ASN A 25 25.28 5.02 -5.27
N ASP A 26 25.71 4.58 -4.08
CA ASP A 26 25.48 3.21 -3.61
C ASP A 26 23.98 2.96 -3.39
N LEU A 27 23.26 3.94 -2.82
CA LEU A 27 21.82 3.90 -2.64
C LEU A 27 21.09 3.83 -3.98
N GLU A 28 21.44 4.67 -4.95
CA GLU A 28 20.87 4.65 -6.30
C GLU A 28 21.09 3.29 -6.96
N THR A 29 22.31 2.76 -6.90
CA THR A 29 22.65 1.45 -7.47
C THR A 29 21.81 0.34 -6.83
N SER A 30 21.67 0.37 -5.50
CA SER A 30 20.84 -0.57 -4.75
C SER A 30 19.36 -0.48 -5.15
N LEU A 31 18.80 0.72 -5.26
CA LEU A 31 17.40 0.93 -5.65
C LEU A 31 17.15 0.53 -7.11
N ARG A 32 18.09 0.81 -8.02
CA ARG A 32 18.02 0.36 -9.43
C ARG A 32 18.04 -1.16 -9.54
N SER A 33 18.91 -1.84 -8.79
CA SER A 33 18.99 -3.31 -8.78
C SER A 33 17.70 -3.98 -8.32
N ARG A 34 16.88 -3.26 -7.54
CA ARG A 34 15.58 -3.69 -7.04
C ARG A 34 14.40 -3.17 -7.86
N CYS A 35 14.65 -2.50 -8.99
CA CYS A 35 13.64 -1.83 -9.80
C CYS A 35 12.78 -0.83 -9.00
N GLN A 36 13.31 -0.25 -7.93
CA GLN A 36 12.62 0.71 -7.04
C GLN A 36 13.02 2.16 -7.32
N TRP A 37 14.00 2.38 -8.20
CA TRP A 37 14.48 3.72 -8.57
C TRP A 37 13.58 4.39 -9.62
N HIS A 38 12.79 5.38 -9.18
CA HIS A 38 11.87 6.13 -10.04
C HIS A 38 12.06 7.64 -9.85
N PRO A 39 13.15 8.22 -10.39
CA PRO A 39 13.37 9.66 -10.31
C PRO A 39 12.26 10.40 -11.09
N PRO A 40 11.76 11.54 -10.58
CA PRO A 40 10.78 12.33 -11.30
C PRO A 40 11.38 12.82 -12.64
N PRO A 41 10.59 12.85 -13.74
CA PRO A 41 11.07 13.30 -15.05
C PRO A 41 11.52 14.77 -15.03
N HIS A 42 10.98 15.54 -14.09
CA HIS A 42 11.39 16.91 -13.80
C HIS A 42 11.74 16.99 -12.32
N PRO A 43 13.03 16.94 -11.95
CA PRO A 43 13.42 17.15 -10.57
C PRO A 43 12.92 18.54 -10.12
N PRO A 44 12.34 18.65 -8.91
CA PRO A 44 11.95 19.95 -8.38
C PRO A 44 13.18 20.87 -8.39
N LYS A 45 12.97 22.15 -8.76
CA LYS A 45 14.03 23.15 -8.62
C LYS A 45 14.48 23.12 -7.16
N SER A 46 15.79 22.97 -6.93
CA SER A 46 16.35 23.03 -5.58
C SER A 46 15.80 24.28 -4.89
N PRO A 47 15.36 24.18 -3.62
CA PRO A 47 14.93 25.36 -2.88
C PRO A 47 16.04 26.40 -2.96
N GLU A 48 15.68 27.66 -3.23
CA GLU A 48 16.62 28.78 -3.21
C GLU A 48 17.25 28.82 -1.81
N TYR A 49 18.51 28.40 -1.73
CA TYR A 49 19.16 28.03 -0.47
C TYR A 49 19.19 29.20 0.50
N SER A 50 18.74 28.94 1.72
CA SER A 50 19.26 29.58 2.91
C SER A 50 19.31 28.51 3.98
N ILE A 51 20.52 28.01 4.28
CA ILE A 51 20.84 27.08 5.38
C ILE A 51 20.47 25.61 5.09
N ILE A 52 21.22 24.94 4.19
CA ILE A 52 21.35 23.48 4.22
C ILE A 52 22.81 23.21 4.56
N ASP A 53 23.07 22.62 5.72
CA ASP A 53 24.43 22.26 6.12
C ASP A 53 24.76 20.78 5.79
N ILE A 54 26.01 20.40 6.02
CA ILE A 54 26.49 19.03 5.75
C ILE A 54 25.81 18.01 6.68
N ALA A 55 25.41 18.40 7.88
CA ALA A 55 24.73 17.53 8.83
C ALA A 55 23.29 17.23 8.40
N ASP A 56 22.58 18.23 7.86
CA ASP A 56 21.26 18.06 7.25
C ASP A 56 21.32 17.08 6.08
N LEU A 57 22.32 17.22 5.20
CA LEU A 57 22.54 16.31 4.07
C LEU A 57 22.84 14.88 4.52
N SER A 58 23.71 14.71 5.52
CA SER A 58 24.04 13.39 6.07
C SER A 58 22.84 12.71 6.72
N SER A 59 22.01 13.49 7.44
CA SER A 59 20.78 13.01 8.08
C SER A 59 19.75 12.60 7.03
N ALA A 60 19.57 13.40 5.98
CA ALA A 60 18.67 13.09 4.87
C ALA A 60 19.09 11.80 4.13
N ILE A 61 20.39 11.63 3.85
CA ILE A 61 20.90 10.40 3.24
C ILE A 61 20.67 9.18 4.15
N SER A 62 20.88 9.33 5.46
CA SER A 62 20.66 8.23 6.41
C SER A 62 19.18 7.83 6.48
N LEU A 63 18.25 8.79 6.41
CA LEU A 63 16.82 8.52 6.30
C LEU A 63 16.47 7.78 5.00
N LEU A 64 17.04 8.20 3.87
CA LEU A 64 16.83 7.53 2.59
C LEU A 64 17.39 6.10 2.58
N GLU A 65 18.54 5.86 3.20
CA GLU A 65 19.10 4.53 3.39
C GLU A 65 18.19 3.65 4.25
N ASP A 66 17.61 4.19 5.32
CA ASP A 66 16.69 3.48 6.21
C ASP A 66 15.41 3.09 5.47
N ILE A 67 14.80 4.05 4.77
CA ILE A 67 13.64 3.79 3.89
C ILE A 67 14.00 2.72 2.86
N ALA A 68 15.16 2.82 2.20
CA ALA A 68 15.57 1.84 1.21
C ALA A 68 15.88 0.46 1.81
N ARG A 69 16.34 0.36 3.06
CA ARG A 69 16.55 -0.93 3.73
C ARG A 69 15.22 -1.58 4.10
N HIS A 70 14.25 -0.78 4.50
CA HIS A 70 12.94 -1.24 4.95
C HIS A 70 11.87 -1.29 3.85
N SER A 71 12.15 -0.75 2.66
CA SER A 71 11.32 -0.89 1.47
C SER A 71 11.54 -2.28 0.86
N SER A 72 10.91 -3.31 1.43
CA SER A 72 10.84 -4.61 0.77
C SER A 72 10.10 -4.48 -0.56
N SER A 73 10.62 -5.11 -1.61
CA SER A 73 9.92 -5.22 -2.90
C SER A 73 8.67 -6.09 -2.82
N GLN A 74 8.58 -6.92 -1.77
CA GLN A 74 7.41 -7.68 -1.42
C GLN A 74 6.60 -6.90 -0.38
N PRO A 75 5.32 -6.65 -0.61
CA PRO A 75 4.47 -6.06 0.41
C PRO A 75 4.47 -6.96 1.65
N ILE A 76 4.47 -6.33 2.82
CA ILE A 76 4.43 -7.02 4.11
C ILE A 76 3.06 -7.67 4.24
N SER A 77 3.03 -8.94 4.69
CA SER A 77 1.80 -9.71 4.92
C SER A 77 0.69 -8.83 5.52
N PRO A 78 -0.57 -9.03 5.11
CA PRO A 78 -1.70 -8.25 5.62
C PRO A 78 -1.95 -8.50 7.12
N GLN A 79 -1.45 -9.62 7.68
CA GLN A 79 -1.72 -10.06 9.05
C GLN A 79 -1.48 -8.98 10.12
N PRO A 80 -0.32 -8.31 10.23
CA PRO A 80 -0.08 -7.36 11.31
C PRO A 80 -0.96 -6.11 11.22
N ALA A 81 -1.41 -5.76 10.01
CA ALA A 81 -2.27 -4.61 9.79
C ALA A 81 -3.74 -4.92 10.13
N PHE A 82 -4.20 -6.15 9.87
CA PHE A 82 -5.60 -6.54 10.07
C PHE A 82 -5.87 -7.26 11.40
N SER A 83 -4.87 -7.89 12.01
CA SER A 83 -5.02 -8.62 13.28
C SER A 83 -5.34 -7.72 14.47
N LYS A 84 -5.10 -6.40 14.34
CA LYS A 84 -5.40 -5.41 15.39
C LYS A 84 -6.86 -5.00 15.44
N PHE A 85 -7.64 -5.33 14.40
CA PHE A 85 -9.03 -4.94 14.32
C PHE A 85 -9.95 -6.03 14.89
N GLU A 86 -11.04 -5.60 15.51
CA GLU A 86 -12.15 -6.48 15.88
C GLU A 86 -13.04 -6.69 14.64
N TRP A 87 -13.07 -7.92 14.14
CA TRP A 87 -13.87 -8.31 12.98
C TRP A 87 -15.24 -8.79 13.43
N ILE A 88 -16.29 -8.16 12.90
CA ILE A 88 -17.69 -8.42 13.22
C ILE A 88 -18.37 -9.01 11.99
N TRP A 89 -19.14 -10.09 12.18
CA TRP A 89 -19.93 -10.68 11.11
C TRP A 89 -21.17 -9.82 10.83
N ASP A 90 -21.32 -9.36 9.58
CA ASP A 90 -22.54 -8.71 9.09
C ASP A 90 -23.48 -9.77 8.49
N PRO A 91 -24.61 -10.10 9.15
CA PRO A 91 -25.53 -11.12 8.63
C PRO A 91 -26.33 -10.67 7.40
N ALA A 92 -26.44 -9.36 7.14
CA ALA A 92 -27.14 -8.84 5.97
C ALA A 92 -26.28 -8.91 4.71
N TRP A 93 -24.98 -8.62 4.86
CA TRP A 93 -24.01 -8.69 3.76
C TRP A 93 -23.42 -10.09 3.60
N LYS A 94 -23.43 -10.88 4.68
CA LYS A 94 -22.71 -12.15 4.83
C LYS A 94 -21.21 -11.97 4.60
N GLU A 95 -20.66 -10.94 5.23
CA GLU A 95 -19.26 -10.53 5.15
C GLU A 95 -18.77 -10.10 6.53
N PHE A 96 -17.46 -10.20 6.76
CA PHE A 96 -16.83 -9.62 7.95
C PHE A 96 -16.51 -8.16 7.71
N TYR A 97 -16.71 -7.33 8.74
CA TYR A 97 -16.27 -5.94 8.71
C TYR A 97 -15.52 -5.54 9.97
N ALA A 98 -14.66 -4.54 9.82
CA ALA A 98 -13.94 -3.89 10.90
C ALA A 98 -14.14 -2.38 10.80
N SER A 99 -14.42 -1.74 11.93
CA SER A 99 -14.48 -0.28 12.02
C SER A 99 -13.09 0.30 12.21
N THR A 100 -12.76 1.34 11.44
CA THR A 100 -11.51 2.09 11.51
C THR A 100 -11.79 3.58 11.71
N GLU A 101 -10.78 4.36 12.07
CA GLU A 101 -10.92 5.83 12.18
C GLU A 101 -11.32 6.48 10.84
N GLU A 102 -11.02 5.84 9.71
CA GLU A 102 -11.28 6.35 8.37
C GLU A 102 -12.54 5.79 7.70
N GLY A 103 -13.29 4.89 8.36
CA GLY A 103 -14.46 4.22 7.79
C GLY A 103 -14.53 2.73 8.10
N GLN A 104 -15.24 1.96 7.28
CA GLN A 104 -15.38 0.52 7.46
C GLN A 104 -14.58 -0.24 6.39
N ILE A 105 -13.91 -1.31 6.84
CA ILE A 105 -13.24 -2.27 5.96
C ILE A 105 -14.07 -3.54 5.98
N TYR A 106 -14.43 -4.05 4.82
CA TYR A 106 -15.12 -5.33 4.66
C TYR A 106 -14.19 -6.34 4.01
N LEU A 107 -14.27 -7.59 4.44
CA LEU A 107 -13.80 -8.72 3.66
C LEU A 107 -14.86 -9.03 2.62
N SER A 108 -14.64 -8.53 1.40
CA SER A 108 -15.61 -8.58 0.33
C SER A 108 -15.21 -9.59 -0.72
N ARG A 109 -16.17 -10.42 -1.15
CA ARG A 109 -15.96 -11.43 -2.19
C ARG A 109 -16.15 -10.81 -3.58
N TRP A 110 -15.26 -11.09 -4.51
CA TRP A 110 -15.28 -10.61 -5.88
C TRP A 110 -15.18 -11.79 -6.84
N ASN A 111 -15.98 -11.75 -7.90
CA ASN A 111 -15.99 -12.75 -8.97
C ASN A 111 -15.65 -12.08 -10.30
N LEU A 112 -14.79 -12.72 -11.10
CA LEU A 112 -14.60 -12.30 -12.47
C LEU A 112 -15.79 -12.78 -13.31
N ASP A 113 -16.51 -11.86 -13.93
CA ASP A 113 -17.52 -12.21 -14.92
C ASP A 113 -16.83 -12.72 -16.19
N GLY A 114 -16.97 -14.02 -16.48
CA GLY A 114 -16.34 -14.65 -17.65
C GLY A 114 -16.83 -14.13 -19.00
N GLY A 115 -17.98 -13.44 -19.06
CA GLY A 115 -18.50 -12.84 -20.29
C GLY A 115 -17.89 -11.48 -20.62
N GLU A 116 -17.62 -10.66 -19.60
CA GLU A 116 -17.15 -9.28 -19.77
C GLU A 116 -15.69 -9.07 -19.33
N GLY A 117 -15.10 -10.03 -18.61
CA GLY A 117 -13.78 -9.90 -18.01
C GLY A 117 -13.71 -8.85 -16.90
N VAL A 118 -14.85 -8.51 -16.29
CA VAL A 118 -14.96 -7.48 -15.25
C VAL A 118 -15.16 -8.13 -13.88
N TRP A 119 -14.39 -7.69 -12.89
CA TRP A 119 -14.58 -8.09 -11.50
C TRP A 119 -15.83 -7.43 -10.92
N ARG A 120 -16.72 -8.24 -10.36
CA ARG A 120 -17.95 -7.76 -9.71
C ARG A 120 -17.99 -8.23 -8.28
N HIS A 121 -18.35 -7.31 -7.38
CA HIS A 121 -18.59 -7.64 -5.98
C HIS A 121 -19.75 -8.63 -5.90
N ALA A 122 -19.48 -9.77 -5.28
CA ALA A 122 -20.45 -10.82 -5.03
C ALA A 122 -21.27 -10.48 -3.79
N SER A 123 -21.99 -9.34 -3.82
CA SER A 123 -22.86 -8.95 -2.71
C SER A 123 -24.03 -9.93 -2.61
N SER A 124 -24.30 -10.40 -1.39
CA SER A 124 -25.55 -11.09 -1.06
C SER A 124 -26.78 -10.18 -1.13
N SER A 125 -26.59 -8.85 -1.20
CA SER A 125 -27.68 -7.85 -1.12
C SER A 125 -28.36 -7.51 -2.46
N ASN A 126 -28.03 -8.21 -3.56
CA ASN A 126 -28.67 -7.98 -4.86
C ASN A 126 -30.16 -8.35 -4.82
N ALA A 127 -30.98 -7.37 -4.48
CA ALA A 127 -32.44 -7.37 -4.49
C ALA A 127 -33.06 -7.49 -5.90
N ASN A 128 -32.30 -7.82 -6.95
CA ASN A 128 -32.77 -7.88 -8.33
C ASN A 128 -32.52 -9.23 -9.04
N GLY A 129 -32.49 -10.34 -8.30
CA GLY A 129 -32.92 -11.65 -8.81
C GLY A 129 -32.21 -12.27 -10.04
N PHE A 130 -31.05 -11.77 -10.47
CA PHE A 130 -30.35 -12.25 -11.67
C PHE A 130 -28.90 -12.73 -11.45
N GLY A 131 -28.57 -13.14 -10.23
CA GLY A 131 -27.35 -13.89 -9.95
C GLY A 131 -27.38 -14.39 -8.52
N ALA A 132 -27.09 -15.68 -8.33
CA ALA A 132 -26.99 -16.27 -6.99
C ALA A 132 -25.86 -15.56 -6.22
N GLY A 133 -26.23 -14.61 -5.36
CA GLY A 133 -25.31 -13.92 -4.47
C GLY A 133 -24.82 -14.89 -3.40
N VAL A 134 -23.70 -15.54 -3.67
CA VAL A 134 -22.98 -16.34 -2.68
C VAL A 134 -21.98 -15.40 -2.02
N GLY A 135 -22.32 -14.88 -0.83
CA GLY A 135 -21.37 -14.17 0.02
C GLY A 135 -20.20 -15.06 0.45
N ILE A 136 -19.51 -14.71 1.53
CA ILE A 136 -18.39 -15.52 2.02
C ILE A 136 -18.85 -16.91 2.53
N GLY A 137 -20.15 -17.09 2.79
CA GLY A 137 -20.72 -18.35 3.27
C GLY A 137 -21.33 -18.17 4.65
N GLY A 138 -21.25 -19.21 5.47
CA GLY A 138 -21.59 -19.13 6.90
C GLY A 138 -20.49 -18.41 7.71
N PRO A 139 -20.76 -18.03 8.97
CA PRO A 139 -19.78 -17.36 9.83
C PRO A 139 -18.52 -18.21 10.08
N ASP A 140 -18.63 -19.55 10.08
CA ASP A 140 -17.51 -20.46 10.32
C ASP A 140 -16.51 -20.46 9.14
N GLU A 141 -17.02 -20.56 7.91
CA GLU A 141 -16.23 -20.47 6.66
C GLU A 141 -15.55 -19.10 6.57
N ALA A 142 -16.27 -18.05 6.93
CA ALA A 142 -15.74 -16.70 6.96
C ALA A 142 -14.63 -16.52 8.03
N ALA A 143 -14.74 -17.21 9.18
CA ALA A 143 -13.77 -17.14 10.26
C ALA A 143 -12.48 -17.90 9.90
N GLU A 144 -12.59 -18.98 9.13
CA GLU A 144 -11.43 -19.69 8.56
C GLU A 144 -10.62 -18.76 7.65
N LEU A 145 -11.27 -17.98 6.78
CA LEU A 145 -10.59 -17.00 5.90
C LEU A 145 -9.88 -15.88 6.68
N LEU A 146 -10.43 -15.47 7.82
CA LEU A 146 -9.76 -14.55 8.76
C LEU A 146 -8.58 -15.20 9.48
N GLY A 147 -8.49 -16.53 9.51
CA GLY A 147 -7.37 -17.28 10.05
C GLY A 147 -6.21 -17.43 9.05
N SER A 148 -6.53 -17.58 7.77
CA SER A 148 -5.60 -17.93 6.68
C SER A 148 -4.75 -16.77 6.14
N TRP A 149 -4.25 -15.85 6.98
CA TRP A 149 -3.50 -14.67 6.50
C TRP A 149 -2.21 -15.01 5.72
N GLU A 150 -1.65 -16.19 5.97
CA GLU A 150 -0.51 -16.76 5.25
C GLU A 150 -0.80 -17.07 3.77
N ASP A 151 -2.06 -17.30 3.42
CA ASP A 151 -2.50 -17.66 2.08
C ASP A 151 -2.92 -16.44 1.24
N TRP A 152 -2.84 -15.23 1.82
CA TRP A 152 -3.14 -13.99 1.10
C TRP A 152 -2.01 -13.64 0.13
N GLU A 153 -2.41 -13.27 -1.07
CA GLU A 153 -1.54 -12.86 -2.17
C GLU A 153 -1.69 -11.37 -2.45
N TRP A 154 -0.65 -10.76 -3.00
CA TRP A 154 -0.69 -9.35 -3.39
C TRP A 154 -1.19 -9.20 -4.83
N ASP A 155 -2.29 -8.48 -5.01
CA ASP A 155 -2.75 -8.06 -6.33
C ASP A 155 -1.95 -6.83 -6.78
N ALA A 156 -1.01 -7.01 -7.71
CA ALA A 156 -0.21 -5.91 -8.24
C ALA A 156 -1.04 -4.89 -9.05
N LEU A 157 -2.18 -5.30 -9.61
CA LEU A 157 -3.06 -4.43 -10.39
C LEU A 157 -3.89 -3.55 -9.45
N TRP A 158 -4.53 -4.16 -8.46
CA TRP A 158 -5.41 -3.46 -7.51
C TRP A 158 -4.63 -2.83 -6.36
N LYS A 159 -3.36 -3.21 -6.19
CA LYS A 159 -2.50 -2.83 -5.07
C LYS A 159 -3.16 -3.12 -3.73
N GLU A 160 -3.80 -4.29 -3.66
CA GLU A 160 -4.53 -4.77 -2.49
C GLU A 160 -4.16 -6.23 -2.24
N TRP A 161 -4.20 -6.62 -0.97
CA TRP A 161 -4.10 -8.02 -0.60
C TRP A 161 -5.42 -8.72 -0.90
N TYR A 162 -5.34 -9.93 -1.44
CA TYR A 162 -6.48 -10.78 -1.69
C TYR A 162 -6.23 -12.22 -1.25
N LEU A 163 -7.29 -12.91 -0.88
CA LEU A 163 -7.28 -14.36 -0.69
C LEU A 163 -7.97 -15.01 -1.88
N ASN A 164 -7.29 -15.95 -2.54
CA ASN A 164 -7.90 -16.73 -3.59
C ASN A 164 -8.77 -17.82 -2.96
N VAL A 165 -10.08 -17.77 -3.21
CA VAL A 165 -11.06 -18.70 -2.62
C VAL A 165 -11.75 -19.55 -3.68
N SER A 166 -11.12 -19.69 -4.85
CA SER A 166 -11.71 -20.43 -5.94
C SER A 166 -11.32 -21.91 -5.95
N ASP A 167 -12.33 -22.79 -6.00
CA ASP A 167 -12.13 -24.19 -6.33
C ASP A 167 -12.31 -24.47 -7.85
N GLU A 168 -13.17 -23.72 -8.55
CA GLU A 168 -13.49 -23.93 -9.99
C GLU A 168 -13.76 -22.63 -10.81
N GLY A 169 -13.36 -21.45 -10.31
CA GLY A 169 -13.60 -20.15 -10.98
C GLY A 169 -12.51 -19.10 -10.68
N GLN A 170 -12.68 -17.83 -11.06
CA GLN A 170 -11.82 -16.74 -10.55
C GLN A 170 -12.57 -15.96 -9.48
N CYS A 171 -12.32 -16.33 -8.22
CA CYS A 171 -12.99 -15.76 -7.06
C CYS A 171 -11.95 -15.34 -6.01
N ARG A 172 -12.05 -14.10 -5.55
CA ARG A 172 -11.09 -13.51 -4.62
C ARG A 172 -11.81 -12.77 -3.50
N VAL A 173 -11.23 -12.80 -2.30
CA VAL A 173 -11.68 -11.96 -1.18
C VAL A 173 -10.68 -10.84 -0.99
N TYR A 174 -11.14 -9.60 -0.98
CA TYR A 174 -10.32 -8.42 -0.76
C TYR A 174 -10.72 -7.74 0.56
N ALA A 175 -9.75 -7.13 1.25
CA ALA A 175 -10.01 -6.24 2.38
C ALA A 175 -10.37 -4.84 1.87
N SER A 176 -11.60 -4.70 1.40
CA SER A 176 -12.10 -3.54 0.68
C SER A 176 -12.60 -2.45 1.63
N LYS A 177 -12.23 -1.18 1.38
CA LYS A 177 -12.80 -0.04 2.10
C LYS A 177 -14.17 0.33 1.52
N TRP A 178 -15.16 0.50 2.39
CA TRP A 178 -16.50 0.93 2.02
C TRP A 178 -16.93 2.15 2.83
N GLU A 179 -17.64 3.07 2.19
CA GLU A 179 -18.19 4.25 2.82
C GLU A 179 -19.67 4.42 2.46
N LEU A 180 -20.46 4.85 3.45
CA LEU A 180 -21.86 5.19 3.26
C LEU A 180 -21.97 6.63 2.73
N ARG A 181 -22.40 6.78 1.48
CA ARG A 181 -22.64 8.10 0.89
C ARG A 181 -23.89 8.76 1.49
N ALA A 182 -24.00 10.09 1.33
CA ALA A 182 -25.12 10.89 1.82
C ALA A 182 -26.50 10.44 1.31
N ASN A 183 -26.56 9.67 0.21
CA ASN A 183 -27.77 9.09 -0.34
C ASN A 183 -28.14 7.72 0.28
N GLY A 184 -27.41 7.27 1.31
CA GLY A 184 -27.63 5.99 1.98
C GLY A 184 -27.08 4.77 1.24
N GLN A 185 -26.29 4.97 0.17
CA GLN A 185 -25.68 3.86 -0.57
C GLN A 185 -24.24 3.62 -0.12
N TRP A 186 -23.91 2.35 0.12
CA TRP A 186 -22.54 1.92 0.33
C TRP A 186 -21.79 1.90 -0.98
N VAL A 187 -20.61 2.52 -0.99
CA VAL A 187 -19.75 2.57 -2.17
C VAL A 187 -18.36 2.11 -1.77
N TYR A 188 -17.77 1.23 -2.59
CA TYR A 188 -16.38 0.84 -2.47
C TYR A 188 -15.48 2.04 -2.77
N VAL A 189 -14.55 2.34 -1.85
CA VAL A 189 -13.66 3.52 -1.88
C VAL A 189 -12.21 3.10 -2.08
N GLY A 190 -11.98 2.00 -2.81
CA GLY A 190 -10.64 1.48 -3.10
C GLY A 190 -9.65 2.54 -3.58
N ARG A 191 -8.35 2.29 -3.33
CA ARG A 191 -7.25 3.19 -3.72
C ARG A 191 -6.95 3.09 -5.24
N MET A 192 -7.86 3.62 -6.07
CA MET A 192 -7.74 3.92 -7.52
C MET A 192 -7.35 2.78 -8.50
N GLY A 193 -8.13 2.66 -9.58
CA GLY A 193 -7.57 2.52 -10.93
C GLY A 193 -7.88 1.25 -11.72
N GLY A 194 -9.15 0.90 -11.92
CA GLY A 194 -9.58 0.00 -12.98
C GLY A 194 -10.76 0.63 -13.69
N SER A 195 -10.55 1.07 -14.94
CA SER A 195 -11.64 1.53 -15.82
C SER A 195 -12.55 0.37 -16.20
#